data_AF-A0A834KDP0-F1
#
_entry.id   AF-A0A834KDP0-F1
#
_cell.length_a   1.000
_cell.length_b   1.000
_cell.length_c   1.000
_cell.angle_alpha   90.00
_cell.angle_beta   90.00
_cell.angle_gamma   90.00
#
_symmetry.space_group_name_H-M   'P 1'
#
loop_
_entity.id
_entity.type
_entity.pdbx_description
1 polymer ?
#
loop_
_entity_poly.entity_id
_entity_poly.type
_entity_poly.pdbx_seq_one_letter_code
_entity_poly.pdbx_strand_id
1 'polypeptide(L)'
;MIDMQECEVVLEFEQLGIKGLCDRLTLIDFNNSCNILGGSSVLNTMLYIRGSHRDFDQWESFGNPGWEYDDVLPYFKKSQDQRNPFLAQNTTYHSTDITSGIETSIQFYEKMLFIRGYLTVQDSPFNTPLSPTYLQAAQEMGYNIVDINGEQQI
;
A
#
# COMPACT_ATOMS: atom_id res chain seq x y z
N MET A 1 -30.66 -23.31 12.98
CA MET A 1 -30.99 -23.37 11.56
C MET A 1 -31.07 -21.93 11.11
N ILE A 2 -29.95 -21.39 10.61
CA ILE A 2 -29.86 -19.99 10.17
C ILE A 2 -30.39 -19.97 8.75
N ASP A 3 -31.45 -19.21 8.56
CA ASP A 3 -32.13 -18.98 7.29
C ASP A 3 -31.18 -18.21 6.35
N MET A 4 -30.81 -18.84 5.22
CA MET A 4 -30.09 -18.17 4.15
C MET A 4 -31.13 -17.51 3.24
N GLN A 5 -31.57 -16.31 3.60
CA GLN A 5 -32.24 -15.44 2.64
C GLN A 5 -31.22 -15.11 1.54
N GLU A 6 -31.59 -15.44 0.31
CA GLU A 6 -30.86 -15.06 -0.89
C GLU A 6 -30.69 -13.54 -0.91
N CYS A 7 -29.47 -13.06 -0.66
CA CYS A 7 -29.11 -11.68 -0.94
C CYS A 7 -29.06 -11.51 -2.47
N GLU A 8 -30.19 -11.13 -3.06
CA GLU A 8 -30.20 -10.47 -4.37
C GLU A 8 -29.37 -9.18 -4.23
N VAL A 9 -28.13 -9.21 -4.73
CA VAL A 9 -27.31 -8.01 -4.86
C VAL A 9 -27.90 -7.19 -6.00
N VAL A 10 -28.81 -6.29 -5.66
CA VAL A 10 -29.33 -5.29 -6.59
C VAL A 10 -28.20 -4.29 -6.86
N LEU A 11 -27.56 -4.40 -8.02
CA LEU A 11 -26.55 -3.44 -8.48
C LEU A 11 -27.24 -2.15 -8.95
N GLU A 12 -27.48 -1.22 -8.03
CA GLU A 12 -27.90 0.15 -8.38
C GLU A 12 -26.67 1.02 -8.65
N PHE A 13 -26.44 1.33 -9.94
CA PHE A 13 -25.37 2.22 -10.39
C PHE A 13 -25.84 3.67 -10.37
N GLU A 14 -25.15 4.56 -9.64
CA GLU A 14 -25.32 6.00 -9.81
C GLU A 14 -24.54 6.49 -11.05
N GLN A 15 -25.27 7.04 -12.02
CA GLN A 15 -24.69 7.64 -13.21
C GLN A 15 -24.38 9.11 -12.94
N LEU A 16 -23.14 9.42 -12.57
CA LEU A 16 -22.70 10.80 -12.39
C LEU A 16 -22.14 11.35 -13.71
N GLY A 17 -22.67 12.49 -14.15
CA GLY A 17 -22.08 13.29 -15.22
C GLY A 17 -20.82 13.98 -14.71
N ILE A 18 -19.64 13.43 -15.02
CA ILE A 18 -18.37 14.05 -14.64
C ILE A 18 -18.00 15.12 -15.65
N LYS A 19 -17.81 16.35 -15.16
CA LYS A 19 -17.36 17.50 -15.96
C LYS A 19 -16.04 17.15 -16.66
N GLY A 20 -16.05 17.11 -17.99
CA GLY A 20 -14.87 16.78 -18.82
C GLY A 20 -14.99 15.46 -19.60
N LEU A 21 -15.94 14.59 -19.24
CA LEU A 21 -16.32 13.45 -20.07
C LEU A 21 -17.47 13.87 -20.98
N CYS A 22 -17.20 14.03 -22.27
CA CYS A 22 -18.25 14.29 -23.25
C CYS A 22 -19.02 12.98 -23.53
N ASP A 23 -20.34 13.03 -23.40
CA ASP A 23 -21.29 11.98 -23.78
C ASP A 23 -21.06 10.59 -23.13
N ARG A 24 -20.41 10.54 -21.97
CA ARG A 24 -20.25 9.32 -21.18
C ARG A 24 -20.61 9.53 -19.73
N LEU A 25 -21.34 8.56 -19.19
CA LEU A 25 -21.64 8.46 -17.77
C LEU A 25 -20.59 7.56 -17.13
N THR A 26 -20.06 8.01 -16.01
CA THR A 26 -19.13 7.20 -15.23
C THR A 26 -19.94 6.35 -14.27
N LEU A 27 -19.71 5.05 -14.31
CA LEU A 27 -20.21 4.14 -13.29
C LEU A 27 -19.18 4.09 -12.18
N ILE A 28 -19.50 4.71 -11.05
CA ILE A 28 -18.75 4.56 -9.82
C ILE A 28 -19.63 3.74 -8.88
N ASP A 29 -19.14 2.59 -8.47
CA ASP A 29 -19.88 1.70 -7.59
C ASP A 29 -19.76 2.18 -6.13
N PHE A 30 -20.58 3.17 -5.77
CA PHE A 30 -20.64 3.70 -4.40
C PHE A 30 -21.46 2.82 -3.45
N ASN A 31 -22.42 2.05 -3.98
CA ASN A 31 -23.29 1.18 -3.18
C ASN A 31 -22.63 -0.16 -2.84
N ASN A 32 -21.55 -0.56 -3.53
CA ASN A 32 -20.64 -1.63 -3.13
C ASN A 32 -19.25 -1.13 -2.71
N SER A 33 -19.15 -0.03 -1.96
CA SER A 33 -17.99 0.12 -1.08
C SER A 33 -17.87 -1.18 -0.29
N CYS A 34 -16.76 -1.93 -0.45
CA CYS A 34 -16.64 -3.33 -0.01
C CYS A 34 -17.32 -3.58 1.34
N ASN A 35 -18.51 -4.17 1.31
CA ASN A 35 -19.32 -4.40 2.49
C ASN A 35 -18.97 -5.75 3.13
N ILE A 36 -17.69 -5.89 3.46
CA ILE A 36 -17.08 -7.09 4.05
C ILE A 36 -16.08 -6.61 5.12
N LEU A 37 -15.90 -7.40 6.18
CA LEU A 37 -14.85 -7.12 7.16
C LEU A 37 -13.47 -7.03 6.48
N GLY A 38 -12.78 -5.91 6.66
CA GLY A 38 -11.53 -5.57 5.94
C GLY A 38 -11.73 -4.59 4.77
N GLY A 39 -12.95 -4.35 4.33
CA GLY A 39 -13.28 -3.38 3.28
C GLY A 39 -12.56 -3.69 1.97
N SER A 40 -12.08 -2.66 1.28
CA SER A 40 -11.43 -2.79 -0.03
C SER A 40 -10.10 -3.55 0.02
N SER A 41 -9.50 -3.74 1.20
CA SER A 41 -8.26 -4.52 1.32
C SER A 41 -8.40 -5.98 0.91
N VAL A 42 -9.62 -6.53 0.92
CA VAL A 42 -9.92 -7.92 0.54
C VAL A 42 -9.99 -8.11 -0.98
N LEU A 43 -10.36 -7.06 -1.74
CA LEU A 43 -10.57 -7.12 -3.19
C LEU A 43 -9.58 -6.25 -3.99
N ASN A 44 -8.62 -5.59 -3.34
CA ASN A 44 -7.67 -4.74 -4.03
C ASN A 44 -6.70 -5.55 -4.93
N THR A 45 -5.90 -4.85 -5.72
CA THR A 45 -4.88 -5.45 -6.61
C THR A 45 -3.60 -5.86 -5.85
N MET A 46 -3.61 -5.83 -4.51
CA MET A 46 -2.46 -6.16 -3.65
C MET A 46 -1.20 -5.31 -3.90
N LEU A 47 -1.35 -4.12 -4.51
CA LEU A 47 -0.25 -3.17 -4.70
C LEU A 47 0.00 -2.39 -3.41
N TYR A 48 1.25 -2.36 -2.95
CA TYR A 48 1.66 -1.56 -1.81
C TYR A 48 2.45 -0.33 -2.26
N ILE A 49 1.77 0.82 -2.25
CA ILE A 49 2.33 2.12 -2.68
C ILE A 49 1.93 3.16 -1.63
N ARG A 50 2.88 4.01 -1.22
CA ARG A 50 2.65 5.14 -0.33
C ARG A 50 2.47 6.44 -1.14
N GLY A 51 1.91 7.46 -0.50
CA GLY A 51 1.85 8.81 -1.08
C GLY A 51 3.25 9.41 -1.25
N SER A 52 3.36 10.42 -2.11
CA SER A 52 4.64 11.14 -2.28
C SER A 52 4.94 12.03 -1.09
N HIS A 53 6.21 12.30 -0.78
CA HIS A 53 6.61 13.21 0.31
C HIS A 53 5.90 14.56 0.15
N ARG A 54 5.89 15.06 -1.09
CA ARG A 54 5.25 16.32 -1.47
C ARG A 54 3.76 16.39 -1.09
N ASP A 55 3.03 15.28 -1.19
CA ASP A 55 1.60 15.28 -0.84
C ASP A 55 1.40 15.54 0.65
N PHE A 56 2.22 14.92 1.51
CA PHE A 56 2.19 15.09 2.96
C PHE A 56 2.69 16.48 3.39
N ASP A 57 3.80 16.94 2.82
CA ASP A 57 4.32 18.29 3.06
C ASP A 57 3.29 19.35 2.66
N GLN A 58 2.55 19.11 1.56
CA GLN A 58 1.46 19.98 1.13
C GLN A 58 0.29 19.95 2.12
N TRP A 59 -0.05 18.81 2.70
CA TRP A 59 -1.09 18.73 3.73
C TRP A 59 -0.73 19.53 4.96
N GLU A 60 0.53 19.47 5.40
CA GLU A 60 0.99 20.33 6.49
C GLU A 60 0.87 21.82 6.12
N SER A 61 1.29 22.19 4.91
CA SER A 61 1.21 23.58 4.41
C SER A 61 -0.22 24.13 4.38
N PHE A 62 -1.24 23.25 4.30
CA PHE A 62 -2.65 23.61 4.39
C PHE A 62 -3.17 23.79 5.83
N GLY A 63 -2.28 23.76 6.82
CA GLY A 63 -2.60 23.99 8.22
C GLY A 63 -2.92 22.71 8.98
N ASN A 64 -2.34 21.56 8.58
CA ASN A 64 -2.46 20.28 9.29
C ASN A 64 -1.10 19.91 9.93
N PRO A 65 -0.71 20.50 11.08
CA PRO A 65 0.56 20.17 11.73
C PRO A 65 0.62 18.70 12.10
N GLY A 66 1.79 18.08 11.99
CA GLY A 66 1.96 16.64 12.25
C GLY A 66 1.66 15.74 11.05
N TRP A 67 1.35 16.32 9.88
CA TRP A 67 1.08 15.58 8.64
C TRP A 67 2.16 15.76 7.56
N GLU A 68 3.30 16.41 7.88
CA GLU A 68 4.47 16.35 6.99
C GLU A 68 4.99 14.92 6.86
N TYR A 69 5.75 14.63 5.80
CA TYR A 69 6.15 13.25 5.53
C TYR A 69 6.94 12.62 6.67
N ASP A 70 7.85 13.39 7.28
CA ASP A 70 8.73 12.92 8.35
C ASP A 70 7.95 12.56 9.62
N ASP A 71 6.84 13.25 9.90
CA ASP A 71 5.95 12.95 11.04
C ASP A 71 5.13 11.67 10.82
N VAL A 72 4.72 11.40 9.58
CA VAL A 72 3.90 10.20 9.26
C VAL A 72 4.74 8.95 8.98
N LEU A 73 6.00 9.10 8.57
CA LEU A 73 6.90 7.99 8.24
C LEU A 73 7.02 6.94 9.36
N PRO A 74 7.14 7.30 10.65
CA PRO A 74 7.13 6.33 11.75
C PRO A 74 5.88 5.45 11.78
N TYR A 75 4.72 5.97 11.39
CA TYR A 75 3.46 5.20 11.36
C TYR A 75 3.43 4.22 10.19
N PHE A 76 3.94 4.61 9.02
CA PHE A 76 4.11 3.68 7.91
C PHE A 76 5.02 2.51 8.28
N LYS A 77 6.16 2.81 8.91
CA LYS A 77 7.10 1.79 9.42
C LYS A 77 6.49 0.93 10.53
N LYS A 78 5.69 1.51 11.42
CA LYS A 78 4.98 0.72 12.44
C LYS A 78 3.98 -0.26 11.82
N SER A 79 3.36 0.09 10.70
CA SER A 79 2.37 -0.78 10.05
C SER A 79 2.99 -1.88 9.20
N GLN A 80 4.13 -1.62 8.56
CA GLN A 80 4.74 -2.49 7.55
C GLN A 80 5.67 -3.54 8.16
N ASP A 81 5.72 -4.72 7.53
CA ASP A 81 6.80 -5.69 7.64
C ASP A 81 7.30 -6.04 6.23
N GLN A 82 8.40 -5.41 5.81
CA GLN A 82 8.98 -5.57 4.47
C GLN A 82 9.83 -6.85 4.41
N ARG A 83 9.42 -7.79 3.54
CA ARG A 83 10.09 -9.08 3.33
C ARG A 83 10.96 -9.12 2.08
N ASN A 84 10.88 -8.13 1.20
CA ASN A 84 11.77 -8.04 0.04
C ASN A 84 13.21 -7.73 0.51
N PRO A 85 14.21 -8.60 0.28
CA PRO A 85 15.58 -8.40 0.78
C PRO A 85 16.30 -7.16 0.22
N PHE A 86 15.94 -6.70 -0.98
CA PHE A 86 16.52 -5.50 -1.58
C PHE A 86 16.01 -4.24 -0.87
N LEU A 87 14.69 -4.14 -0.67
CA LEU A 87 14.06 -3.00 0.01
C LEU A 87 14.30 -3.00 1.52
N ALA A 88 14.37 -4.20 2.12
CA ALA A 88 14.62 -4.40 3.55
C ALA A 88 15.96 -3.83 4.04
N GLN A 89 16.93 -3.60 3.14
CA GLN A 89 18.21 -2.98 3.48
C GLN A 89 18.06 -1.50 3.87
N ASN A 90 17.05 -0.83 3.34
CA ASN A 90 16.78 0.58 3.62
C ASN A 90 15.91 0.72 4.87
N THR A 91 16.54 0.69 6.04
CA THR A 91 15.86 0.83 7.34
C THR A 91 15.37 2.24 7.64
N THR A 92 15.76 3.24 6.84
CA THR A 92 15.25 4.61 6.94
C THR A 92 13.77 4.64 6.57
N TYR A 93 13.40 4.02 5.44
CA TYR A 93 12.03 4.07 4.88
C TYR A 93 11.22 2.80 5.12
N HIS A 94 11.88 1.67 5.42
CA HIS A 94 11.23 0.39 5.66
C HIS A 94 11.51 -0.16 7.05
N SER A 95 10.50 -0.86 7.56
CA SER A 95 10.58 -1.69 8.75
C SER A 95 10.64 -3.15 8.32
N THR A 96 11.46 -3.94 9.01
CA THR A 96 11.66 -5.35 8.69
C THR A 96 11.68 -6.16 9.97
N ASP A 97 11.18 -7.39 9.87
CA ASP A 97 11.37 -8.40 10.90
C ASP A 97 12.85 -8.82 11.00
N ILE A 98 13.63 -8.15 11.88
CA ILE A 98 15.03 -8.53 12.18
C ILE A 98 15.16 -9.89 12.90
N THR A 99 14.05 -10.58 13.19
CA THR A 99 14.06 -11.76 14.06
C THR A 99 14.26 -13.09 13.30
N SER A 100 14.45 -13.08 11.98
CA SER A 100 14.69 -14.32 11.21
C SER A 100 16.06 -14.99 11.45
N GLY A 101 16.73 -14.71 12.58
CA GLY A 101 18.02 -15.30 12.93
C GLY A 101 18.57 -15.03 14.34
N ILE A 102 17.77 -14.52 15.29
CA ILE A 102 18.26 -14.19 16.65
C ILE A 102 17.43 -14.93 17.70
N GLU A 103 18.09 -15.72 18.53
CA GLU A 103 17.45 -16.53 19.57
C GLU A 103 16.74 -15.66 20.62
N THR A 104 15.53 -16.12 20.95
CA THR A 104 14.53 -15.53 21.83
C THR A 104 15.01 -15.45 23.28
N SER A 105 15.43 -14.28 23.74
CA SER A 105 15.55 -13.97 25.18
C SER A 105 14.37 -13.12 25.65
N ILE A 106 13.93 -13.32 26.90
CA ILE A 106 12.68 -12.75 27.44
C ILE A 106 12.69 -11.20 27.45
N GLN A 107 13.86 -10.58 27.53
CA GLN A 107 14.04 -9.11 27.44
C GLN A 107 13.86 -8.55 26.02
N PHE A 108 13.79 -9.43 25.01
CA PHE A 108 13.59 -9.07 23.61
C PHE A 108 12.11 -8.80 23.28
N TYR A 109 11.15 -9.43 23.97
CA TYR A 109 9.72 -9.34 23.65
C TYR A 109 9.15 -7.93 23.80
N GLU A 110 9.58 -7.14 24.79
CA GLU A 110 9.11 -5.75 24.95
C GLU A 110 9.62 -4.81 23.85
N LYS A 111 10.82 -5.09 23.30
CA LYS A 111 11.36 -4.38 22.12
C LYS A 111 10.77 -4.89 20.80
N MET A 112 10.38 -6.17 20.75
CA MET A 112 9.84 -6.87 19.56
C MET A 112 8.47 -6.36 19.11
N LEU A 113 7.62 -5.91 20.05
CA LEU A 113 6.32 -5.29 19.74
C LEU A 113 6.42 -3.99 18.93
N PHE A 114 7.59 -3.35 18.90
CA PHE A 114 7.84 -2.14 18.13
C PHE A 114 8.49 -2.40 16.75
N ILE A 115 8.96 -3.63 16.50
CA ILE A 115 9.83 -3.93 15.35
C ILE A 115 9.08 -4.69 14.24
N ARG A 116 7.95 -5.33 14.55
CA ARG A 116 7.13 -6.06 13.57
C ARG A 116 5.84 -5.30 13.26
N GLY A 117 5.72 -4.81 12.04
CA GLY A 117 4.43 -4.33 11.53
C GLY A 117 3.49 -5.50 11.24
N TYR A 118 2.19 -5.23 11.27
CA TYR A 118 1.13 -6.23 11.06
C TYR A 118 0.90 -6.53 9.58
N LEU A 119 1.31 -5.62 8.69
CA LEU A 119 1.11 -5.74 7.25
C LEU A 119 2.39 -6.25 6.60
N THR A 120 2.42 -7.55 6.30
CA THR A 120 3.51 -8.15 5.52
C THR A 120 3.45 -7.66 4.07
N VAL A 121 4.54 -7.07 3.60
CA VAL A 121 4.72 -6.61 2.22
C VAL A 121 5.86 -7.42 1.62
N GLN A 122 5.59 -8.04 0.47
CA GLN A 122 6.55 -8.89 -0.22
C GLN A 122 6.25 -8.92 -1.71
N ASP A 123 7.20 -9.38 -2.50
CA ASP A 123 6.97 -9.60 -3.92
C ASP A 123 6.03 -10.79 -4.13
N SER A 124 5.29 -10.76 -5.25
CA SER A 124 4.52 -11.92 -5.68
C SER A 124 5.45 -13.12 -5.90
N PRO A 125 5.14 -14.30 -5.34
CA PRO A 125 5.91 -15.52 -5.61
C PRO A 125 5.92 -15.90 -7.08
N PHE A 126 4.87 -15.52 -7.81
CA PHE A 126 4.73 -15.76 -9.25
C PHE A 126 4.91 -14.45 -10.02
N ASN A 127 5.90 -14.44 -10.92
CA ASN A 127 6.17 -13.31 -11.81
C ASN A 127 6.03 -13.77 -13.25
N THR A 128 5.31 -12.99 -14.05
CA THR A 128 5.23 -13.24 -15.49
C THR A 128 6.54 -12.82 -16.18
N PRO A 129 6.89 -13.41 -17.33
CA PRO A 129 8.03 -12.95 -18.13
C PRO A 129 7.93 -11.48 -18.57
N LEU A 130 6.72 -10.89 -18.57
CA LEU A 130 6.51 -9.49 -18.95
C LEU A 130 7.09 -8.52 -17.92
N SER A 131 7.12 -8.87 -16.63
CA SER A 131 7.62 -7.98 -15.59
C SER A 131 9.08 -7.57 -15.80
N PRO A 132 10.05 -8.49 -15.97
CA PRO A 132 11.45 -8.12 -16.23
C PRO A 132 11.62 -7.46 -17.61
N THR A 133 10.86 -7.87 -18.63
CA THR A 133 10.93 -7.25 -19.97
C THR A 133 10.48 -5.79 -19.92
N TYR A 134 9.43 -5.48 -19.16
CA TYR A 134 8.95 -4.11 -18.98
C TYR A 134 9.99 -3.23 -18.28
N LEU A 135 10.64 -3.76 -17.22
CA LEU A 135 11.71 -3.05 -16.52
C LEU A 135 12.92 -2.79 -17.42
N GLN A 136 13.33 -3.77 -18.23
CA GLN A 136 14.41 -3.60 -19.19
C GLN A 136 14.08 -2.51 -20.22
N ALA A 137 12.87 -2.53 -20.80
CA ALA A 137 12.45 -1.52 -21.77
C ALA A 137 12.46 -0.11 -21.15
N ALA A 138 12.02 0.02 -19.89
CA ALA A 138 12.09 1.29 -19.17
C ALA A 138 13.54 1.78 -18.98
N GLN A 139 14.47 0.88 -18.66
CA GLN A 139 15.89 1.21 -18.57
C GLN A 139 16.49 1.63 -19.92
N GLU A 140 16.11 0.97 -21.02
CA GLU A 140 16.53 1.34 -22.37
C GLU A 140 16.00 2.73 -22.79
N MET A 141 14.83 3.12 -22.28
CA MET A 141 14.27 4.47 -22.42
C MET A 141 14.93 5.51 -21.49
N GLY A 142 15.86 5.10 -20.62
CA GLY A 142 16.58 5.96 -19.69
C GLY A 142 15.92 6.16 -18.33
N TYR A 143 14.92 5.36 -17.97
CA TYR A 143 14.32 5.39 -16.64
C TYR A 143 15.12 4.55 -15.64
N ASN A 144 15.32 5.09 -14.44
CA ASN A 144 15.97 4.38 -13.35
C ASN A 144 14.97 3.47 -12.64
N ILE A 145 15.42 2.27 -12.26
CA ILE A 145 14.68 1.41 -11.34
C ILE A 145 14.97 1.89 -9.93
N VAL A 146 13.96 2.43 -9.27
CA VAL A 146 14.07 2.99 -7.92
C VAL A 146 13.02 2.38 -7.00
N ASP A 147 13.28 2.46 -5.70
CA ASP A 147 12.29 2.19 -4.68
C ASP A 147 11.29 3.36 -4.62
N ILE A 148 10.07 3.13 -5.12
CA ILE A 148 8.99 4.12 -5.16
C ILE A 148 8.58 4.63 -3.77
N ASN A 149 8.87 3.87 -2.71
CA ASN A 149 8.53 4.21 -1.33
C ASN A 149 9.76 4.67 -0.52
N GLY A 150 10.91 4.82 -1.18
CA GLY A 150 12.19 5.24 -0.60
C GLY A 150 12.46 6.73 -0.78
N GLU A 151 13.73 7.11 -0.68
CA GLU A 151 14.21 8.49 -0.77
C GLU A 151 13.96 9.13 -2.15
N GLN A 152 14.21 8.37 -3.21
CA GLN A 152 14.08 8.85 -4.59
C GLN A 152 12.71 8.50 -5.16
N GLN A 153 11.76 9.42 -5.01
CA GLN A 153 10.45 9.35 -5.65
C GLN A 153 10.46 10.00 -7.04
N ILE A 154 9.67 9.44 -7.96
CA ILE A 154 9.55 9.85 -9.36
C ILE A 154 8.67 11.10 -9.53
#